data_AF-A0A3M1DT99-F1
#
_entry.id   AF-A0A3M1DT99-F1
#
_cell.length_a   1.000
_cell.length_b   1.000
_cell.length_c   1.000
_cell.angle_alpha   90.00
_cell.angle_beta   90.00
_cell.angle_gamma   90.00
#
_symmetry.space_group_name_H-M   'P 1'
#
loop_
_entity.id
_entity.type
_entity.pdbx_description
1 polymer ?
#
loop_
_entity_poly.entity_id
_entity_poly.type
_entity_poly.pdbx_seq_one_letter_code
_entity_poly.pdbx_strand_id
1 'polypeptide(L)' 'ALEITIVVVTHELESALRIADRITVLGQGRVLASGTVEEIRASDDPHVQDLLNRRHREQPVDGNAYLDRLTGGGGR' A
#
# COMPACT_ATOMS: atom_id res chain seq x y z
N ALA A 1 -18.19 29.62 5.28
CA ALA A 1 -17.27 28.47 5.37
C ALA A 1 -16.36 28.50 4.14
N LEU A 2 -15.11 28.03 4.22
CA LEU A 2 -14.23 27.95 3.06
C LEU A 2 -14.53 26.65 2.31
N GLU A 3 -14.93 26.73 1.05
CA GLU A 3 -15.29 25.58 0.19
C GLU A 3 -14.03 25.00 -0.47
N ILE A 4 -13.17 24.36 0.32
CA ILE A 4 -11.88 23.86 -0.14
C ILE A 4 -11.95 22.34 -0.33
N THR A 5 -11.43 21.85 -1.46
CA THR A 5 -11.19 20.43 -1.69
C THR A 5 -9.74 20.10 -1.37
N ILE A 6 -9.51 19.05 -0.57
CA ILE A 6 -8.17 18.62 -0.15
C ILE A 6 -7.93 17.20 -0.65
N VAL A 7 -6.76 16.97 -1.26
CA VAL A 7 -6.29 15.64 -1.64
C VAL A 7 -5.04 15.33 -0.84
N VAL A 8 -5.06 14.20 -0.13
CA VAL A 8 -3.93 13.74 0.71
C VAL A 8 -3.41 12.42 0.15
N VAL A 9 -2.09 12.33 -0.05
CA VAL A 9 -1.41 11.10 -0.46
C VAL A 9 -0.54 10.63 0.70
N THR A 10 -0.81 9.44 1.21
CA THR A 10 -0.08 8.85 2.34
C THR A 10 -0.05 7.34 2.24
N HIS A 11 0.96 6.73 2.86
CA HIS A 11 1.03 5.29 3.10
C HIS A 11 0.46 4.91 4.48
N GLU A 12 0.17 5.91 5.33
CA GLU A 12 -0.47 5.70 6.63
C GLU A 12 -1.99 5.79 6.50
N LEU A 13 -2.62 4.63 6.30
CA LEU A 13 -4.06 4.58 6.03
C LEU A 13 -4.92 4.96 7.25
N GLU A 14 -4.46 4.72 8.48
CA GLU A 14 -5.21 5.03 9.69
C GLU A 14 -5.50 6.53 9.84
N SER A 15 -4.52 7.39 9.57
CA SER A 15 -4.68 8.85 9.60
C SER A 15 -5.60 9.32 8.46
N ALA A 16 -5.45 8.75 7.27
CA ALA A 16 -6.32 9.07 6.13
C ALA A 16 -7.79 8.74 6.41
N LEU A 17 -8.07 7.59 7.03
CA LEU A 17 -9.42 7.15 7.39
C LEU A 17 -10.13 8.06 8.41
N ARG A 18 -9.39 8.89 9.16
CA ARG A 18 -10.00 9.82 10.15
C ARG A 18 -10.45 11.13 9.53
N ILE A 19 -9.86 11.54 8.40
CA ILE A 19 -10.05 12.87 7.83
C ILE A 19 -10.70 12.83 6.44
N ALA A 20 -10.64 11.71 5.74
CA ALA A 20 -11.09 11.59 4.38
C ALA A 20 -12.57 11.22 4.31
N ASP A 21 -13.30 11.85 3.39
CA ASP A 21 -14.65 11.41 3.02
C ASP A 21 -14.62 10.21 2.06
N ARG A 22 -13.56 10.15 1.24
CA ARG A 22 -13.34 9.12 0.22
C ARG A 22 -11.88 8.71 0.14
N ILE A 23 -11.64 7.44 -0.15
CA ILE A 23 -10.30 6.86 -0.27
C ILE A 23 -10.17 6.14 -1.59
N THR A 24 -9.01 6.31 -2.23
CA THR A 24 -8.60 5.53 -3.41
C THR A 24 -7.30 4.83 -3.10
N VAL A 25 -7.29 3.50 -3.26
CA VAL A 25 -6.11 2.65 -3.03
C VAL A 25 -5.46 2.36 -4.38
N LEU A 26 -4.17 2.68 -4.47
CA LEU A 26 -3.33 2.43 -5.64
C LEU A 26 -2.35 1.31 -5.35
N GLY A 27 -2.17 0.40 -6.30
CA GLY A 27 -1.14 -0.65 -6.22
C GLY A 27 -0.84 -1.22 -7.60
N GLN A 28 0.43 -1.55 -7.85
CA GLN A 28 0.89 -2.08 -9.15
C GLN A 28 0.51 -1.19 -10.36
N GLY A 29 0.49 0.14 -10.17
CA GLY A 29 0.13 1.10 -11.22
C GLY A 29 -1.36 1.15 -11.57
N ARG A 30 -2.23 0.50 -10.80
CA ARG A 30 -3.68 0.49 -11.00
C ARG A 30 -4.43 0.90 -9.73
N VAL A 31 -5.67 1.36 -9.90
CA VAL A 31 -6.61 1.55 -8.79
C VAL A 31 -7.12 0.19 -8.36
N LEU A 32 -6.87 -0.19 -7.12
CA LEU A 32 -7.33 -1.44 -6.52
C LEU A 32 -8.72 -1.28 -5.93
N ALA A 33 -9.00 -0.14 -5.28
CA ALA A 33 -10.30 0.19 -4.72
C ALA A 33 -10.51 1.71 -4.68
N SER A 34 -11.76 2.17 -4.76
CA SER A 34 -12.13 3.57 -4.59
C SER A 34 -13.56 3.66 -4.05
N GLY A 35 -13.76 4.38 -2.94
CA GLY A 35 -15.06 4.42 -2.25
C GLY A 35 -15.04 5.31 -1.01
N THR A 36 -16.11 5.24 -0.22
CA THR A 36 -16.15 5.84 1.12
C THR A 36 -15.22 5.10 2.08
N VAL A 37 -14.97 5.69 3.24
CA VAL A 37 -14.17 5.07 4.30
C VAL A 37 -14.75 3.71 4.71
N GLU A 38 -16.07 3.59 4.81
CA GLU A 38 -16.77 2.36 5.18
C GLU A 38 -16.60 1.27 4.12
N GLU A 39 -16.77 1.62 2.85
CA GLU A 39 -16.61 0.69 1.72
C GLU A 39 -15.17 0.15 1.65
N ILE A 40 -14.17 1.01 1.87
CA ILE A 40 -12.77 0.59 1.86
C ILE A 40 -12.46 -0.30 3.07
N ARG A 41 -13.00 -0.01 4.25
CA ARG A 41 -12.82 -0.87 5.45
C ARG A 41 -13.46 -2.24 5.28
N ALA A 42 -14.60 -2.32 4.61
CA ALA A 42 -15.32 -3.54 4.31
C ALA A 42 -14.82 -4.27 3.04
N SER A 43 -13.74 -3.79 2.41
CA SER A 43 -13.24 -4.37 1.16
C SER A 43 -12.72 -5.79 1.38
N ASP A 44 -13.16 -6.73 0.54
CA ASP A 44 -12.68 -8.11 0.52
C ASP A 44 -11.33 -8.27 -0.23
N ASP A 45 -10.79 -7.20 -0.81
CA ASP A 45 -9.52 -7.25 -1.55
C ASP A 45 -8.35 -7.47 -0.56
N PRO A 46 -7.61 -8.60 -0.67
CA PRO A 46 -6.47 -8.87 0.21
C PRO A 46 -5.42 -7.77 0.17
N HIS A 47 -5.23 -7.09 -0.96
CA HIS A 47 -4.27 -6.00 -1.09
C HIS A 47 -4.69 -4.75 -0.32
N VAL A 48 -5.99 -4.44 -0.32
CA VAL A 48 -6.55 -3.34 0.49
C VAL A 48 -6.45 -3.69 1.98
N GLN A 49 -6.77 -4.93 2.34
CA GLN A 49 -6.66 -5.42 3.72
C GLN A 49 -5.22 -5.46 4.23
N ASP A 50 -4.24 -5.84 3.39
CA ASP A 50 -2.83 -5.80 3.75
C ASP A 50 -2.37 -4.37 4.07
N LEU A 51 -2.81 -3.39 3.26
CA LEU A 51 -2.49 -1.98 3.47
C LEU A 51 -3.14 -1.44 4.75
N LEU A 52 -4.42 -1.78 4.99
CA LEU A 52 -5.14 -1.41 6.22
C LEU A 52 -4.47 -1.96 7.48
N ASN A 53 -4.06 -3.23 7.42
CA ASN A 53 -3.49 -3.93 8.57
C ASN A 53 -1.97 -3.78 8.69
N ARG A 54 -1.34 -2.92 7.86
CA ARG A 54 0.12 -2.76 7.75
C ARG A 54 0.86 -4.10 7.65
N ARG A 55 0.26 -5.09 6.98
CA ARG A 55 0.88 -6.40 6.79
C ARG A 55 1.96 -6.28 5.74
N HIS A 56 3.22 -6.34 6.18
CA HIS A 56 4.34 -6.53 5.28
C HIS A 56 4.15 -7.87 4.56
N ARG A 57 3.95 -7.82 3.24
CA ARG A 57 4.17 -9.03 2.44
C ARG A 57 5.66 -9.30 2.47
N GLU A 58 6.04 -10.38 3.12
CA GLU A 58 7.31 -11.02 2.87
C GLU A 58 7.30 -11.46 1.39
N GLN A 59 7.92 -10.67 0.52
CA GLN A 59 8.44 -11.28 -0.70
C GLN A 59 9.61 -12.14 -0.23
N PRO A 60 9.58 -13.46 -0.43
CA PRO A 60 10.71 -14.31 -0.08
C PRO A 60 11.92 -13.80 -0.86
N VAL A 61 12.82 -13.12 -0.15
CA VAL A 61 14.07 -12.66 -0.72
C VAL A 61 14.92 -13.92 -0.84
N ASP A 62 15.19 -14.35 -2.08
CA ASP A 62 16.17 -15.39 -2.32
C ASP A 62 17.53 -14.86 -1.86
N GLY A 63 17.95 -15.33 -0.68
CA GLY A 63 19.19 -14.90 -0.03
C GLY A 63 20.42 -15.18 -0.88
N ASN A 64 20.42 -16.26 -1.67
CA ASN A 64 21.53 -16.59 -2.55
C ASN A 64 21.61 -15.60 -3.72
N ALA A 65 20.46 -15.29 -4.34
CA ALA A 65 20.40 -14.28 -5.40
C ALA A 65 20.79 -12.87 -4.91
N TYR A 66 20.53 -12.55 -3.64
CA TYR A 66 20.97 -11.29 -3.02
C TYR A 66 22.49 -11.27 -2.78
N LEU A 67 23.05 -12.36 -2.26
CA LEU A 67 24.49 -12.52 -2.03
C LEU A 67 25.29 -12.48 -3.35
N ASP A 68 24.79 -13.08 -4.41
CA ASP A 68 25.43 -13.06 -5.74
C ASP A 68 25.53 -11.64 -6.31
N ARG A 69 24.50 -10.80 -6.11
CA ARG A 69 24.50 -9.39 -6.54
C ARG A 69 25.47 -8.52 -5.74
N LEU A 70 25.60 -8.79 -4.44
CA LEU A 70 26.48 -8.03 -3.55
C LEU A 70 27.96 -8.42 -3.67
N THR A 71 28.22 -9.69 -3.92
CA THR A 71 29.59 -10.22 -4.06
C THR A 71 30.09 -10.18 -5.51
N GLY A 72 29.24 -9.71 -6.44
CA GLY A 72 29.60 -9.50 -7.85
C GLY A 72 29.90 -10.80 -8.60
N GLY A 73 29.38 -11.95 -8.14
CA GLY A 73 29.78 -13.24 -8.69
C GLY A 73 31.22 -13.59 -8.36
N GLY A 74 31.51 -13.81 -7.07
CA GLY A 74 32.76 -14.43 -6.64
C GLY A 74 32.74 -15.93 -6.93
N GLY A 75 32.89 -16.30 -8.20
CA GLY A 75 32.80 -17.69 -8.62
C GLY A 75 33.45 -17.96 -9.97
N ARG A 76 34.79 -18.00 -9.93
CA ARG A 76 35.77 -18.48 -10.94
C ARG A 76 36.47 -17.40 -11.76
#